data_AF-A0A368BGM7-F1
#
_entry.id   AF-A0A368BGM7-F1
#
_cell.length_a   1.000
_cell.length_b   1.000
_cell.length_c   1.000
_cell.angle_alpha   90.00
_cell.angle_beta   90.00
_cell.angle_gamma   90.00
#
_symmetry.space_group_name_H-M   'P 1'
#
loop_
_entity.id
_entity.type
_entity.pdbx_description
1 polymer ?
#
loop_
_entity_poly.entity_id
_entity_poly.type
_entity_poly.pdbx_seq_one_letter_code
_entity_poly.pdbx_strand_id
1 'polypeptide(L)'
;MNNSQQIDADRRASTALGLRYGRIVGYVLASLLLILGLSALFKGAGVFETFKGFYFIAYAIVLSLPFARLSDKSWRWGFGLLVGLSALFVFVMVVVVIFAYMASDARGERLGVPGFEGTLIFLALLQVPVVLFQRKPDMLD
;
A
#
# COMPACT_ATOMS: atom_id res chain seq x y z
N MET A 1 4.93 33.45 -25.40
CA MET A 1 4.25 32.22 -24.94
C MET A 1 2.83 32.61 -24.53
N ASN A 2 1.81 31.90 -25.02
CA ASN A 2 0.41 32.22 -24.78
C ASN A 2 -0.09 31.53 -23.49
N ASN A 3 -1.07 32.13 -22.79
CA ASN A 3 -1.62 31.63 -21.52
C ASN A 3 -2.08 30.16 -21.59
N SER A 4 -2.60 29.72 -22.74
CA SER A 4 -3.00 28.31 -22.95
C SER A 4 -1.82 27.34 -22.85
N GLN A 5 -0.66 27.68 -23.43
CA GLN A 5 0.53 26.83 -23.37
C GLN A 5 1.14 26.78 -21.96
N GLN A 6 0.96 27.83 -21.15
CA GLN A 6 1.42 27.86 -19.77
C GLN A 6 0.54 27.01 -18.84
N ILE A 7 -0.78 27.07 -19.01
CA ILE A 7 -1.74 26.23 -18.27
C ILE A 7 -1.53 24.73 -18.57
N ASP A 8 -1.28 24.38 -19.85
CA ASP A 8 -1.00 23.00 -20.24
C ASP A 8 0.34 22.49 -19.68
N ALA A 9 1.35 23.36 -19.59
CA ALA A 9 2.64 23.03 -18.99
C ALA A 9 2.52 22.81 -17.48
N ASP A 10 1.77 23.67 -16.77
CA ASP A 10 1.54 23.58 -15.33
C ASP A 10 0.69 22.36 -14.94
N ARG A 11 -0.31 22.00 -15.75
CA ARG A 11 -1.06 20.73 -15.59
C ARG A 11 -0.15 19.53 -15.75
N ARG A 12 0.64 19.47 -16.83
CA ARG A 12 1.57 18.35 -17.08
C ARG A 12 2.61 18.21 -15.97
N ALA A 13 3.12 19.33 -15.44
CA ALA A 13 4.06 19.34 -14.32
C ALA A 13 3.39 18.84 -13.02
N SER A 14 2.16 19.26 -12.74
CA SER A 14 1.39 18.85 -11.57
C SER A 14 1.04 17.36 -11.60
N THR A 15 0.62 16.84 -12.76
CA THR A 15 0.36 15.41 -12.95
C THR A 15 1.66 14.60 -12.80
N ALA A 16 2.77 15.05 -13.38
CA ALA A 16 4.06 14.38 -13.22
C ALA A 16 4.54 14.35 -11.76
N LEU A 17 4.27 15.40 -10.98
CA LEU A 17 4.56 15.45 -9.55
C LEU A 17 3.70 14.46 -8.76
N GLY A 18 2.37 14.46 -8.97
CA GLY A 18 1.45 13.53 -8.29
C GLY A 18 1.82 12.05 -8.53
N LEU A 19 2.25 11.72 -9.75
CA LEU A 19 2.70 10.37 -10.09
C LEU A 19 4.02 9.99 -9.38
N ARG A 20 4.95 10.93 -9.22
CA ARG A 20 6.19 10.71 -8.46
C ARG A 20 5.91 10.54 -6.97
N TYR A 21 5.04 11.35 -6.39
CA TYR A 21 4.63 11.22 -4.98
C TYR A 21 3.96 9.88 -4.71
N GLY A 22 3.02 9.45 -5.56
CA GLY A 22 2.38 8.14 -5.42
C GLY A 22 3.37 6.98 -5.41
N ARG A 23 4.44 7.06 -6.22
CA ARG A 23 5.51 6.06 -6.25
C ARG A 23 6.32 6.03 -4.95
N ILE A 24 6.66 7.19 -4.42
CA ILE A 24 7.41 7.31 -3.16
C ILE A 24 6.58 6.71 -2.02
N VAL A 25 5.29 7.01 -1.96
CA VAL A 25 4.38 6.46 -0.95
C VAL A 25 4.32 4.92 -1.04
N GLY A 26 4.26 4.36 -2.25
CA GLY A 26 4.31 2.91 -2.45
C GLY A 26 5.62 2.27 -1.98
N TYR A 27 6.77 2.90 -2.22
CA TYR A 27 8.07 2.41 -1.73
C TYR A 27 8.23 2.53 -0.22
N VAL A 28 7.71 3.60 0.38
CA VAL A 28 7.67 3.76 1.83
C VAL A 28 6.82 2.66 2.46
N LEU A 29 5.61 2.42 1.93
CA LEU A 29 4.74 1.34 2.39
C LEU A 29 5.40 -0.03 2.21
N ALA A 30 6.01 -0.31 1.05
CA ALA A 30 6.70 -1.57 0.82
C ALA A 30 7.84 -1.79 1.81
N SER A 31 8.63 -0.74 2.10
CA SER A 31 9.70 -0.80 3.10
C SER A 31 9.16 -1.09 4.51
N LEU A 32 8.07 -0.41 4.90
CA LEU A 32 7.40 -0.66 6.19
C LEU A 32 6.89 -2.10 6.28
N LEU A 33 6.22 -2.60 5.24
CA LEU A 33 5.71 -3.96 5.19
C LEU A 33 6.82 -5.01 5.22
N LEU A 34 7.96 -4.76 4.56
CA LEU A 34 9.12 -5.65 4.65
C LEU A 34 9.66 -5.71 6.08
N ILE A 35 9.86 -4.57 6.74
CA ILE A 35 10.38 -4.52 8.11
C ILE A 35 9.40 -5.21 9.07
N LEU A 36 8.10 -4.92 8.97
CA LEU A 36 7.07 -5.53 9.81
C LEU A 36 6.94 -7.03 9.54
N GLY A 37 6.96 -7.45 8.27
CA GLY A 37 6.86 -8.85 7.89
C GLY A 37 8.06 -9.66 8.37
N LEU A 38 9.27 -9.10 8.23
CA LEU A 38 10.50 -9.73 8.70
C LEU A 38 10.55 -9.79 10.24
N SER A 39 10.11 -8.73 10.93
CA SER A 39 9.96 -8.73 12.38
C SER A 39 8.97 -9.80 12.85
N ALA A 40 7.83 -9.96 12.16
CA ALA A 40 6.85 -11.01 12.45
C ALA A 40 7.43 -12.41 12.24
N LEU A 41 8.30 -12.62 11.24
CA LEU A 41 8.97 -13.91 11.05
C LEU A 41 10.02 -14.21 12.13
N PHE A 42 10.78 -13.20 12.58
CA PHE A 42 11.84 -13.41 13.57
C PHE A 42 11.34 -13.45 15.01
N LYS A 43 10.31 -12.68 15.34
CA LYS A 43 9.78 -12.55 16.71
C LYS A 43 8.45 -13.26 16.92
N GLY A 44 7.72 -13.55 15.84
CA GLY A 44 6.40 -14.14 15.92
C GLY A 44 6.45 -15.61 16.28
N ALA A 45 5.62 -16.01 17.24
CA ALA A 45 5.35 -17.40 17.56
C ALA A 45 3.90 -17.70 17.17
N GLY A 46 3.72 -18.63 16.22
CA GLY A 46 2.40 -19.10 15.80
C GLY A 46 2.10 -18.91 14.31
N VAL A 47 1.15 -19.71 13.82
CA VAL A 47 0.81 -19.81 12.39
C VAL A 47 0.37 -18.47 11.80
N PHE A 48 -0.38 -17.66 12.57
CA PHE A 48 -0.86 -16.36 12.12
C PHE A 48 0.28 -15.37 11.89
N GLU A 49 1.25 -15.28 12.80
CA GLU A 49 2.38 -14.37 12.67
C GLU A 49 3.28 -14.77 11.50
N THR A 50 3.50 -16.08 11.30
CA THR A 50 4.23 -16.59 10.14
C THR A 50 3.51 -16.27 8.83
N PHE A 51 2.20 -16.53 8.75
CA PHE A 51 1.38 -16.19 7.59
C PHE A 51 1.42 -14.69 7.30
N LYS A 52 1.21 -13.84 8.31
CA LYS A 52 1.27 -12.38 8.21
C LYS A 52 2.62 -11.92 7.70
N GLY A 53 3.71 -12.50 8.22
CA GLY A 53 5.07 -12.20 7.81
C GLY A 53 5.31 -12.44 6.32
N PHE A 54 5.00 -13.66 5.85
CA PHE A 54 5.10 -13.99 4.42
C PHE A 54 4.19 -13.12 3.56
N TYR A 55 2.96 -12.90 4.01
CA TYR A 55 1.99 -12.08 3.30
C TYR A 55 2.45 -10.62 3.14
N PHE A 56 2.98 -9.99 4.19
CA PHE A 56 3.50 -8.62 4.12
C PHE A 56 4.71 -8.53 3.19
N ILE A 57 5.61 -9.51 3.22
CA ILE A 57 6.76 -9.56 2.31
C ILE A 57 6.29 -9.71 0.86
N ALA A 58 5.38 -10.66 0.59
CA ALA A 58 4.82 -10.85 -0.74
C ALA A 58 4.12 -9.60 -1.26
N TYR A 59 3.34 -8.93 -0.41
CA TYR A 59 2.66 -7.71 -0.77
C TYR A 59 3.64 -6.56 -1.03
N ALA A 60 4.69 -6.41 -0.23
CA ALA A 60 5.75 -5.43 -0.46
C ALA A 60 6.48 -5.65 -1.78
N ILE A 61 6.76 -6.91 -2.15
CA ILE A 61 7.35 -7.24 -3.44
C ILE A 61 6.44 -6.78 -4.57
N VAL A 62 5.14 -7.07 -4.49
CA VAL A 62 4.17 -6.64 -5.51
C VAL A 62 4.10 -5.11 -5.59
N LEU A 63 4.12 -4.41 -4.47
CA LEU A 63 4.17 -2.94 -4.43
C LEU A 63 5.44 -2.36 -5.05
N SER A 64 6.57 -3.06 -4.94
CA SER A 64 7.84 -2.62 -5.51
C SER A 64 7.92 -2.79 -7.04
N LEU A 65 6.97 -3.53 -7.65
CA LEU A 65 6.99 -3.81 -9.08
C LEU A 65 6.86 -2.54 -9.92
N PRO A 66 7.63 -2.41 -11.03
CA PRO A 66 7.56 -1.25 -11.89
C PRO A 66 6.38 -1.34 -12.86
N PHE A 67 5.14 -1.18 -12.37
CA PHE A 67 3.90 -1.26 -13.16
C PHE A 67 3.87 -0.36 -14.40
N ALA A 68 4.59 0.76 -14.38
CA ALA A 68 4.74 1.69 -15.51
C ALA A 68 5.55 1.11 -16.69
N ARG A 69 6.42 0.13 -16.46
CA ARG A 69 7.27 -0.50 -17.50
C ARG A 69 6.77 -1.89 -17.92
N LEU A 70 5.65 -2.35 -17.37
CA LEU A 70 5.10 -3.66 -17.68
C LEU A 70 4.24 -3.64 -18.95
N SER A 71 4.36 -4.70 -19.75
CA SER A 71 3.47 -5.00 -20.88
C SER A 71 1.99 -5.02 -20.44
N ASP A 72 1.06 -4.66 -21.33
CA ASP A 72 -0.38 -4.56 -21.03
C ASP A 72 -0.96 -5.82 -20.36
N LYS A 73 -0.54 -7.01 -20.81
CA LYS A 73 -1.01 -8.29 -20.24
C LYS A 73 -0.53 -8.48 -18.80
N SER A 74 0.74 -8.21 -18.53
CA SER A 74 1.33 -8.30 -17.19
C SER A 74 0.82 -7.22 -16.25
N TRP A 75 0.50 -6.04 -16.77
CA TRP A 75 -0.10 -4.96 -15.97
C TRP A 75 -1.49 -5.32 -15.48
N ARG A 76 -2.37 -5.89 -16.32
CA ARG A 76 -3.71 -6.33 -15.88
C ARG A 76 -3.65 -7.38 -14.78
N TRP A 77 -2.76 -8.37 -14.93
CA TRP A 77 -2.53 -9.40 -13.91
C TRP A 77 -1.95 -8.81 -12.63
N GLY A 78 -0.90 -7.99 -12.74
CA GLY A 78 -0.27 -7.37 -11.59
C GLY A 78 -1.19 -6.39 -10.86
N PHE A 79 -2.01 -5.64 -11.58
CA PHE A 79 -3.02 -4.75 -11.01
C PHE A 79 -4.12 -5.54 -10.30
N GLY A 80 -4.62 -6.63 -10.91
CA GLY A 80 -5.57 -7.51 -10.26
C GLY A 80 -5.00 -8.14 -8.98
N LEU A 81 -3.74 -8.58 -9.02
CA LEU A 81 -3.03 -9.09 -7.87
C LEU A 81 -2.85 -8.01 -6.78
N LEU A 82 -2.49 -6.78 -7.17
CA LEU A 82 -2.38 -5.65 -6.26
C LEU A 82 -3.71 -5.38 -5.56
N VAL A 83 -4.82 -5.27 -6.30
CA VAL A 83 -6.16 -5.05 -5.75
C VAL A 83 -6.55 -6.17 -4.80
N GLY A 84 -6.35 -7.42 -5.19
CA GLY A 84 -6.66 -8.59 -4.35
C GLY A 84 -5.83 -8.60 -3.06
N LEU A 85 -4.53 -8.30 -3.17
CA LEU A 85 -3.65 -8.17 -2.01
C LEU A 85 -4.07 -6.99 -1.13
N SER A 86 -4.35 -5.81 -1.67
CA SER A 86 -4.83 -4.65 -0.90
C SER A 86 -6.14 -4.93 -0.17
N ALA A 87 -7.08 -5.64 -0.79
CA ALA A 87 -8.32 -6.04 -0.15
C ALA A 87 -8.06 -7.03 1.00
N LEU A 88 -7.27 -8.08 0.74
CA LEU A 88 -6.87 -9.04 1.76
C LEU A 88 -6.10 -8.36 2.91
N PHE A 89 -5.35 -7.29 2.62
CA PHE A 89 -4.57 -6.54 3.59
C PHE A 89 -5.47 -5.97 4.67
N VAL A 90 -6.62 -5.40 4.28
CA VAL A 90 -7.62 -4.88 5.23
C VAL A 90 -8.06 -5.95 6.21
N PHE A 91 -8.38 -7.16 5.72
CA PHE A 91 -8.80 -8.28 6.58
C PHE A 91 -7.68 -8.72 7.52
N VAL A 92 -6.45 -8.87 7.02
CA VAL A 92 -5.30 -9.23 7.86
C VAL A 92 -5.09 -8.19 8.96
N MET A 93 -5.18 -6.90 8.62
CA MET A 93 -5.04 -5.82 9.59
C MET A 93 -6.18 -5.79 10.61
N VAL A 94 -7.43 -6.08 10.23
CA VAL A 94 -8.54 -6.23 11.19
C VAL A 94 -8.23 -7.32 12.21
N VAL A 95 -7.71 -8.47 11.77
CA VAL A 95 -7.32 -9.55 12.68
C VAL A 95 -6.16 -9.14 13.59
N VAL A 96 -5.14 -8.45 13.06
CA VAL A 96 -4.04 -7.89 13.86
C VAL A 96 -4.56 -6.96 14.95
N VAL A 97 -5.49 -6.08 14.60
CA VAL A 97 -6.14 -5.17 15.54
C VAL A 97 -6.87 -5.97 16.61
N ILE A 98 -7.68 -6.96 16.25
CA ILE A 98 -8.40 -7.80 17.23
C ILE A 98 -7.43 -8.45 18.22
N PHE A 99 -6.32 -9.03 17.75
CA PHE A 99 -5.31 -9.62 18.64
C PHE A 99 -4.67 -8.58 19.56
N ALA A 100 -4.37 -7.38 19.05
CA ALA A 100 -3.85 -6.29 19.87
C ALA A 100 -4.86 -5.86 20.95
N TYR A 101 -6.14 -5.75 20.59
CA TYR A 101 -7.22 -5.44 21.54
C TYR A 101 -7.34 -6.50 22.64
N MET A 102 -7.34 -7.79 22.27
CA MET A 102 -7.39 -8.90 23.25
C MET A 102 -6.18 -8.87 24.20
N ALA A 103 -4.99 -8.55 23.68
CA ALA A 103 -3.78 -8.47 24.49
C ALA A 103 -3.80 -7.27 25.46
N SER A 104 -4.34 -6.12 25.05
CA SER A 104 -4.52 -4.95 25.91
C SER A 104 -5.57 -5.17 26.98
N ASP A 105 -6.70 -5.79 26.64
CA ASP A 105 -7.77 -6.14 27.59
C ASP A 105 -7.26 -7.10 28.67
N ALA A 106 -6.50 -8.13 28.28
CA ALA A 106 -5.87 -9.08 29.21
C ALA A 106 -4.86 -8.42 30.17
N ARG A 107 -4.29 -7.26 29.82
CA ARG A 107 -3.35 -6.49 30.65
C ARG A 107 -4.03 -5.44 31.52
N GLY A 108 -5.35 -5.24 31.36
CA GLY A 108 -6.10 -4.18 32.03
C GLY A 108 -5.67 -2.76 31.62
N GLU A 109 -4.96 -2.62 30.49
CA GLU A 109 -4.50 -1.33 29.98
C GLU A 109 -5.65 -0.64 29.23
N ARG A 110 -5.67 0.71 29.28
CA ARG A 110 -6.61 1.50 28.46
C ARG A 110 -6.41 1.14 26.98
N LEU A 111 -7.48 0.76 26.32
CA LEU A 111 -7.50 0.45 24.89
C LEU A 111 -6.89 1.60 24.08
N GLY A 112 -5.68 1.38 23.56
CA GLY A 112 -5.06 2.28 22.62
C GLY A 112 -5.83 2.25 21.29
N VAL A 113 -6.02 3.41 20.66
CA VAL A 113 -6.59 3.45 19.31
C VAL A 113 -5.53 2.88 18.34
N PRO A 114 -5.87 1.90 17.48
CA PRO A 114 -4.94 1.26 16.54
C PRO A 114 -4.65 2.17 15.34
N GLY A 115 -4.12 3.36 15.62
CA GLY A 115 -3.89 4.41 14.61
C GLY A 115 -2.83 4.01 13.58
N PHE A 116 -1.84 3.21 14.00
CA PHE A 116 -0.80 2.72 13.10
C PHE A 116 -1.36 1.73 12.07
N GLU A 117 -2.16 0.77 12.52
CA GLU A 117 -2.81 -0.23 11.67
C GLU A 117 -3.77 0.42 10.67
N GLY A 118 -4.57 1.38 11.14
CA GLY A 118 -5.46 2.17 10.28
C GLY A 118 -4.71 2.98 9.22
N THR A 119 -3.57 3.56 9.58
CA THR A 119 -2.71 4.30 8.63
C THR A 119 -2.16 3.37 7.55
N LEU A 120 -1.71 2.17 7.92
CA LEU A 120 -1.23 1.18 6.96
C LEU A 120 -2.33 0.74 5.98
N ILE A 121 -3.55 0.53 6.46
CA ILE A 121 -4.71 0.22 5.62
C ILE A 121 -4.95 1.34 4.62
N PHE A 122 -4.99 2.59 5.09
CA PHE A 122 -5.21 3.74 4.23
C PHE A 122 -4.13 3.85 3.14
N LEU A 123 -2.87 3.75 3.54
CA LEU A 123 -1.74 3.77 2.60
C LEU A 123 -1.80 2.62 1.59
N ALA A 124 -2.22 1.42 2.02
CA ALA A 124 -2.37 0.26 1.15
C ALA A 124 -3.49 0.44 0.13
N LEU A 125 -4.66 0.93 0.56
CA LEU A 125 -5.78 1.20 -0.34
C LEU A 125 -5.48 2.32 -1.33
N LEU A 126 -4.69 3.32 -0.92
CA LEU A 126 -4.23 4.41 -1.78
C LEU A 126 -3.35 3.93 -2.95
N GLN A 127 -2.70 2.77 -2.82
CA GLN A 127 -1.85 2.23 -3.89
C GLN A 127 -2.66 1.85 -5.14
N VAL A 128 -3.90 1.41 -4.97
CA VAL A 128 -4.78 1.01 -6.08
C VAL A 128 -5.05 2.19 -7.03
N PRO A 129 -5.62 3.33 -6.58
CA PRO A 129 -5.84 4.49 -7.45
C PRO A 129 -4.51 5.09 -7.93
N VAL A 130 -3.45 5.09 -7.13
CA VAL A 130 -2.13 5.58 -7.56
C VAL A 130 -1.61 4.80 -8.77
N VAL A 131 -1.67 3.47 -8.75
CA VAL A 131 -1.22 2.63 -9.86
C VAL A 131 -2.14 2.77 -11.08
N LEU A 132 -3.45 2.96 -10.86
CA LEU A 132 -4.41 3.20 -11.94
C LEU A 132 -4.11 4.53 -12.66
N PHE A 133 -3.98 5.63 -11.92
CA PHE A 133 -3.70 6.95 -12.48
C PHE A 133 -2.30 7.07 -13.08
N GLN A 134 -1.32 6.27 -12.61
CA GLN A 134 -0.01 6.16 -13.25
C GLN A 134 -0.07 5.69 -14.71
N ARG A 135 -1.04 4.84 -15.08
CA ARG A 135 -1.15 4.31 -16.45
C ARG A 135 -2.20 5.05 -17.29
N LYS A 136 -3.25 5.58 -16.66
CA LYS A 136 -4.29 6.38 -17.33
C LYS A 136 -4.39 7.76 -16.69
N PRO A 137 -3.44 8.67 -16.98
CA PRO A 137 -3.51 10.04 -16.48
C PRO A 137 -4.74 10.78 -17.02
N ASP A 138 -5.25 10.38 -18.19
CA ASP A 138 -6.41 10.96 -18.88
C ASP A 138 -7.76 10.71 -18.16
N MET A 139 -7.78 9.96 -17.04
CA MET A 139 -8.99 9.79 -16.20
C MET A 139 -9.13 10.88 -15.13
N LEU A 140 -8.20 11.85 -15.07
CA LEU A 140 -8.22 12.98 -14.14
C LEU A 140 -8.66 14.31 -14.80
N ASP A 141 -8.88 14.33 -16.11
CA ASP A 141 -9.50 15.44 -16.86
C ASP A 141 -11.04 15.36 -16.76
#